data_AF-A0A7D9JT93-F1
#
_entry.id   AF-A0A7D9JT93-F1
#
_cell.length_a   1.000
_cell.length_b   1.000
_cell.length_c   1.000
_cell.angle_alpha   90.00
_cell.angle_beta   90.00
_cell.angle_gamma   90.00
#
_symmetry.space_group_name_H-M   'P 1'
#
loop_
_entity.id
_entity.type
_entity.pdbx_description
1 polymer ?
#
loop_
_entity_poly.entity_id
_entity_poly.type
_entity_poly.pdbx_seq_one_letter_code
_entity_poly.pdbx_strand_id
1 'polypeptide(L)'
;MNRNNLSLNGLRKTEKNKRRPILSHHDQDDLFKTIEKLKGNAVKQTKKQMEKRRKTVGREYKKARKDIEKEDARRRAKINKHYEKARKTAEKEISRRWRREIAEVAAQYLERRNQAEADLKRQKEAAAWMKEIASEDKRRRKVVPSWKEEIKVWKKEIVKEKARVREERGKLDLTPILFAIQADIPVGVQEFLFMGKAEVLKLFESSKRPLKFQIALYCVLEKLHPPTGKSQTDSQYFDCRNAEVYPVTNISKKYDSACAKLTEDFSKFQKNDSRWRFRNMVRLDVTITEFVVVRESKFSEIPSFWRRKWQLWQWAVTRVLHPVEKDGNIATKKLR
;
A
#
# COMPACT_ATOMS: atom_id res chain seq x y z
N MET A 1 50.62 65.96 -7.87
CA MET A 1 51.48 66.61 -8.89
C MET A 1 50.54 67.19 -9.93
N ASN A 2 50.22 68.48 -9.98
CA ASN A 2 51.10 69.63 -10.25
C ASN A 2 50.50 70.90 -9.62
N ARG A 3 51.33 71.64 -8.87
CA ARG A 3 51.07 72.99 -8.37
C ARG A 3 51.69 73.98 -9.35
N ASN A 4 50.96 75.03 -9.73
CA ASN A 4 51.48 76.29 -10.28
C ASN A 4 50.62 77.39 -9.64
N ASN A 5 50.98 78.05 -8.54
CA ASN A 5 52.07 79.01 -8.33
C ASN A 5 52.18 80.06 -9.45
N LEU A 6 51.39 81.14 -9.31
CA LEU A 6 51.65 82.43 -9.95
C LEU A 6 51.59 83.54 -8.88
N SER A 7 52.76 83.77 -8.29
CA SER A 7 53.37 85.08 -7.99
C SER A 7 52.42 86.28 -7.81
N LEU A 8 52.02 86.53 -6.57
CA LEU A 8 51.68 87.84 -6.04
C LEU A 8 52.99 88.48 -5.54
N ASN A 9 53.67 89.29 -6.37
CA ASN A 9 54.56 90.37 -5.95
C ASN A 9 55.21 91.03 -7.17
N GLY A 10 54.81 92.27 -7.44
CA GLY A 10 55.46 93.14 -8.41
C GLY A 10 54.65 94.42 -8.58
N LEU A 11 55.28 95.55 -8.25
CA LEU A 11 54.83 96.94 -8.42
C LEU A 11 54.05 97.59 -7.25
N ARG A 12 54.81 97.97 -6.21
CA ARG A 12 54.70 99.32 -5.64
C ARG A 12 55.67 100.23 -6.39
N LYS A 13 55.16 101.29 -7.03
CA LYS A 13 55.69 102.67 -7.01
C LYS A 13 54.87 103.60 -7.91
N THR A 14 54.67 104.81 -7.39
CA THR A 14 54.11 106.03 -8.00
C THR A 14 52.58 106.10 -8.18
N GLU A 15 51.91 106.47 -7.09
CA GLU A 15 50.85 107.48 -7.16
C GLU A 15 51.40 108.74 -7.84
N LYS A 16 51.08 108.92 -9.11
CA LYS A 16 50.80 110.24 -9.65
C LYS A 16 49.33 110.25 -10.02
N ASN A 17 48.62 111.08 -9.29
CA ASN A 17 47.22 111.46 -9.40
C ASN A 17 46.89 111.89 -10.84
N LYS A 18 46.70 110.92 -11.74
CA LYS A 18 45.98 111.11 -13.00
C LYS A 18 44.54 110.77 -12.68
N ARG A 19 43.74 111.83 -12.51
CA ARG A 19 42.27 111.78 -12.48
C ARG A 19 41.82 110.69 -13.47
N ARG A 20 41.34 109.54 -12.98
CA ARG A 20 40.54 108.66 -13.83
C ARG A 20 39.36 109.52 -14.25
N PRO A 21 39.07 109.68 -15.55
CA PRO A 21 37.83 110.33 -15.94
C PRO A 21 36.72 109.56 -15.22
N ILE A 22 36.02 110.23 -14.30
CA ILE A 22 34.74 109.73 -13.82
C ILE A 22 33.91 109.71 -15.09
N LEU A 23 33.68 108.50 -15.63
CA LEU A 23 32.84 108.32 -16.80
C LEU A 23 31.58 109.14 -16.56
N SER A 24 31.21 109.98 -17.52
CA SER A 24 29.97 110.73 -17.40
C SER A 24 28.82 109.73 -17.22
N HIS A 25 27.74 110.13 -16.55
CA HIS A 25 26.57 109.26 -16.35
C HIS A 25 26.08 108.65 -17.68
N HIS A 26 26.31 109.35 -18.79
CA HIS A 26 26.04 108.91 -20.15
C HIS A 26 26.98 107.78 -20.63
N ASP A 27 28.28 107.84 -20.31
CA ASP A 27 29.26 106.81 -20.67
C ASP A 27 29.04 105.50 -19.89
N GLN A 28 28.50 105.58 -18.66
CA GLN A 28 28.14 104.41 -17.87
C GLN A 28 26.92 103.68 -18.45
N ASP A 29 25.90 104.42 -18.89
CA ASP A 29 24.70 103.84 -19.51
C ASP A 29 25.03 103.11 -20.82
N ASP A 30 25.95 103.65 -21.61
CA ASP A 30 26.38 103.01 -22.86
C ASP A 30 27.25 101.76 -22.62
N LEU A 31 28.03 101.75 -21.54
CA LEU A 31 28.69 100.52 -21.06
C LEU A 31 27.68 99.47 -20.60
N PHE A 32 26.63 99.85 -19.85
CA PHE A 32 25.59 98.92 -19.41
C PHE A 32 24.83 98.32 -20.60
N LYS A 33 24.41 99.14 -21.58
CA LYS A 33 23.79 98.67 -22.83
C LYS A 33 24.72 97.71 -23.58
N THR A 34 26.02 97.99 -23.62
CA THR A 34 27.00 97.13 -24.27
C THR A 34 27.14 95.79 -23.54
N ILE A 35 27.20 95.80 -22.21
CA ILE A 35 27.25 94.59 -21.38
C ILE A 35 25.98 93.75 -21.54
N GLU A 36 24.80 94.36 -21.54
CA GLU A 36 23.53 93.66 -21.79
C GLU A 36 23.48 93.04 -23.18
N LYS A 37 23.95 93.76 -24.21
CA LYS A 37 24.06 93.24 -25.58
C LYS A 37 25.02 92.05 -25.65
N LEU A 38 26.18 92.13 -25.00
CA LEU A 38 27.14 91.04 -24.93
C LEU A 38 26.58 89.82 -24.18
N LYS A 39 25.89 90.03 -23.05
CA LYS A 39 25.19 88.97 -22.31
C LYS A 39 24.11 88.31 -23.17
N GLY A 40 23.27 89.10 -23.85
CA GLY A 40 22.23 88.59 -24.75
C GLY A 40 22.81 87.76 -25.90
N ASN A 41 23.94 88.20 -26.47
CA ASN A 41 24.64 87.46 -27.51
C ASN A 41 25.26 86.15 -26.99
N ALA A 42 25.88 86.17 -25.81
CA ALA A 42 26.42 84.98 -25.17
C ALA A 42 25.31 83.94 -24.86
N VAL A 43 24.16 84.38 -24.36
CA VAL A 43 22.98 83.51 -24.11
C VAL A 43 22.43 82.92 -25.42
N LYS A 44 22.35 83.71 -26.49
CA LYS A 44 21.91 83.21 -27.81
C LYS A 44 22.88 82.16 -28.35
N GLN A 45 24.19 82.38 -28.21
CA GLN A 45 25.22 81.45 -28.66
C GLN A 45 25.19 80.13 -27.88
N THR A 46 25.08 80.19 -26.55
CA THR A 46 24.96 79.00 -25.70
C THR A 46 23.67 78.23 -26.00
N LYS A 47 22.51 78.90 -26.14
CA LYS A 47 21.24 78.26 -26.54
C LYS A 47 21.38 77.53 -27.89
N LYS A 48 22.02 78.16 -28.88
CA LYS A 48 22.26 77.54 -30.20
C LYS A 48 23.18 76.32 -30.11
N GLN A 49 24.23 76.38 -29.27
CA GLN A 49 25.12 75.24 -29.04
C GLN A 49 24.40 74.08 -28.32
N MET A 50 23.60 74.39 -27.30
CA MET A 50 22.84 73.39 -26.55
C MET A 50 21.79 72.70 -27.43
N GLU A 51 21.09 73.44 -28.29
CA GLU A 51 20.13 72.85 -29.24
C GLU A 51 20.81 71.93 -30.25
N LYS A 52 22.00 72.30 -30.76
CA LYS A 52 22.80 71.41 -31.62
C LYS A 52 23.18 70.12 -30.89
N ARG A 53 23.69 70.22 -29.64
CA ARG A 53 24.04 69.06 -28.82
C ARG A 53 22.83 68.16 -28.56
N ARG A 54 21.68 68.74 -28.20
CA ARG A 54 20.42 68.01 -27.99
C ARG A 54 20.02 67.21 -29.22
N LYS A 55 20.12 67.81 -30.43
CA LYS A 55 19.82 67.12 -31.68
C LYS A 55 20.79 65.97 -31.95
N THR A 56 22.08 66.15 -31.69
CA THR A 56 23.09 65.08 -31.85
C THR A 56 22.81 63.92 -30.91
N VAL A 57 22.67 64.20 -29.60
CA VAL A 57 22.36 63.18 -28.59
C VAL A 57 21.06 62.45 -28.92
N GLY A 58 20.03 63.17 -29.38
CA GLY A 58 18.76 62.56 -29.80
C GLY A 58 18.90 61.61 -31.00
N ARG A 59 19.81 61.89 -31.94
CA ARG A 59 20.10 60.98 -33.07
C ARG A 59 20.87 59.75 -32.62
N GLU A 60 21.89 59.94 -31.78
CA GLU A 60 22.69 58.85 -31.22
C GLU A 60 21.83 57.90 -30.39
N TYR A 61 20.97 58.43 -29.53
CA TYR A 61 20.03 57.64 -28.74
C TYR A 61 19.08 56.81 -29.62
N LYS A 62 18.51 57.42 -30.68
CA LYS A 62 17.66 56.68 -31.63
C LYS A 62 18.42 55.57 -32.36
N LYS A 63 19.68 55.78 -32.69
CA LYS A 63 20.54 54.76 -33.31
C LYS A 63 20.82 53.61 -32.33
N ALA A 64 21.29 53.94 -31.12
CA ALA A 64 21.56 52.96 -30.07
C ALA A 64 20.32 52.10 -29.74
N ARG A 65 19.14 52.72 -29.63
CA ARG A 65 17.88 52.00 -29.41
C ARG A 65 17.59 50.98 -30.52
N LYS A 66 17.76 51.36 -31.78
CA LYS A 66 17.55 50.45 -32.93
C LYS A 66 18.55 49.30 -32.94
N ASP A 67 19.79 49.56 -32.54
CA ASP A 67 20.83 48.54 -32.51
C ASP A 67 20.57 47.52 -31.39
N ILE A 68 20.16 47.98 -30.20
CA ILE A 68 19.71 47.12 -29.09
C ILE A 68 18.51 46.26 -29.52
N GLU A 69 17.50 46.86 -30.15
CA GLU A 69 16.30 46.14 -30.60
C GLU A 69 16.64 45.05 -31.63
N LYS A 70 17.56 45.33 -32.57
CA LYS A 70 18.06 44.35 -33.52
C LYS A 70 18.84 43.22 -32.84
N GLU A 71 19.66 43.56 -31.85
CA GLU A 71 20.43 42.55 -31.11
C GLU A 71 19.50 41.64 -30.30
N ASP A 72 18.51 42.20 -29.61
CA ASP A 72 17.51 41.44 -28.86
C ASP A 72 16.70 40.53 -29.78
N ALA A 73 16.29 41.02 -30.96
CA ALA A 73 15.61 40.19 -31.96
C ALA A 73 16.49 39.01 -32.41
N ARG A 74 17.79 39.24 -32.64
CA ARG A 74 18.74 38.17 -32.98
C ARG A 74 18.92 37.16 -31.84
N ARG A 75 19.01 37.63 -30.60
CA ARG A 75 19.12 36.77 -29.40
C ARG A 75 17.87 35.91 -29.24
N ARG A 76 16.67 36.50 -29.34
CA ARG A 76 15.40 35.77 -29.31
C ARG A 76 15.30 34.73 -30.41
N ALA A 77 15.69 35.06 -31.64
CA ALA A 77 15.68 34.10 -32.75
C ALA A 77 16.61 32.90 -32.50
N LYS A 78 17.81 33.13 -31.95
CA LYS A 78 18.73 32.04 -31.56
C LYS A 78 18.12 31.17 -30.47
N ILE A 79 17.60 31.78 -29.42
CA ILE A 79 16.95 31.07 -28.31
C ILE A 79 15.79 30.20 -28.83
N ASN A 80 14.91 30.77 -29.65
CA ASN A 80 13.78 30.05 -30.23
C ASN A 80 14.23 28.86 -31.09
N LYS A 81 15.30 29.04 -31.88
CA LYS A 81 15.90 27.94 -32.67
C LYS A 81 16.44 26.81 -31.80
N HIS A 82 17.02 27.12 -30.63
CA HIS A 82 17.46 26.10 -29.67
C HIS A 82 16.27 25.37 -29.03
N TYR A 83 15.24 26.09 -28.61
CA TYR A 83 14.02 25.50 -28.06
C TYR A 83 13.32 24.58 -29.06
N GLU A 84 13.16 25.00 -30.31
CA GLU A 84 12.54 24.17 -31.35
C GLU A 84 13.34 22.89 -31.63
N LYS A 85 14.68 22.96 -31.61
CA LYS A 85 15.52 21.76 -31.73
C LYS A 85 15.33 20.84 -30.53
N ALA A 86 15.38 21.37 -29.31
CA ALA A 86 15.21 20.59 -28.08
C ALA A 86 13.82 19.92 -28.04
N ARG A 87 12.77 20.66 -28.38
CA ARG A 87 11.40 20.17 -28.50
C ARG A 87 11.30 18.99 -29.48
N LYS A 88 11.81 19.14 -30.70
CA LYS A 88 11.79 18.06 -31.71
C LYS A 88 12.56 16.83 -31.27
N THR A 89 13.67 16.99 -30.55
CA THR A 89 14.42 15.87 -29.98
C THR A 89 13.61 15.16 -28.91
N ALA A 90 13.01 15.91 -27.98
CA ALA A 90 12.16 15.35 -26.93
C ALA A 90 10.94 14.62 -27.51
N GLU A 91 10.25 15.21 -28.50
CA GLU A 91 9.12 14.57 -29.19
C GLU A 91 9.52 13.24 -29.86
N LYS A 92 10.71 13.18 -30.48
CA LYS A 92 11.25 11.94 -31.06
C LYS A 92 11.57 10.89 -30.00
N GLU A 93 12.13 11.29 -28.86
CA GLU A 93 12.44 10.38 -27.76
C GLU A 93 11.19 9.82 -27.10
N ILE A 94 10.21 10.68 -26.83
CA ILE A 94 8.89 10.28 -26.31
C ILE A 94 8.23 9.30 -27.28
N SER A 95 8.22 9.62 -28.58
CA SER A 95 7.66 8.73 -29.61
C SER A 95 8.36 7.37 -29.66
N ARG A 96 9.70 7.34 -29.57
CA ARG A 96 10.48 6.10 -29.54
C ARG A 96 10.22 5.29 -28.27
N ARG A 97 10.11 5.95 -27.13
CA ARG A 97 9.78 5.30 -25.85
C ARG A 97 8.40 4.67 -25.92
N TRP A 98 7.40 5.42 -26.36
CA TRP A 98 6.03 4.94 -26.47
C TRP A 98 5.90 3.75 -27.43
N ARG A 99 6.61 3.77 -28.57
CA ARG A 99 6.67 2.62 -29.49
C ARG A 99 7.28 1.37 -28.84
N ARG A 100 8.32 1.52 -27.99
CA ARG A 100 8.91 0.40 -27.25
C ARG A 100 7.95 -0.17 -26.22
N GLU A 101 7.30 0.69 -25.44
CA GLU A 101 6.30 0.27 -24.45
C GLU A 101 5.12 -0.47 -25.10
N ILE A 102 4.61 0.03 -26.23
CA ILE A 102 3.56 -0.67 -27.00
C ILE A 102 4.05 -2.02 -27.51
N ALA A 103 5.27 -2.09 -28.07
CA ALA A 103 5.83 -3.33 -28.58
C ALA A 103 6.01 -4.37 -27.45
N GLU A 104 6.43 -3.95 -26.27
CA GLU A 104 6.58 -4.81 -25.10
C GLU A 104 5.22 -5.35 -24.63
N VAL A 105 4.20 -4.50 -24.53
CA VAL A 105 2.83 -4.93 -24.18
C VAL A 105 2.28 -5.90 -25.22
N ALA A 106 2.52 -5.65 -26.51
CA ALA A 106 2.11 -6.55 -27.58
C ALA A 106 2.81 -7.91 -27.49
N ALA A 107 4.11 -7.93 -27.17
CA ALA A 107 4.87 -9.17 -26.97
C ALA A 107 4.33 -9.98 -25.78
N GLN A 108 4.08 -9.31 -24.64
CA GLN A 108 3.48 -9.95 -23.46
C GLN A 108 2.09 -10.53 -23.76
N TYR A 109 1.28 -9.83 -24.55
CA TYR A 109 -0.03 -10.33 -24.97
C TYR A 109 0.09 -11.59 -25.84
N LEU A 110 1.04 -11.60 -26.79
CA LEU A 110 1.28 -12.75 -27.65
C LEU A 110 1.78 -13.96 -26.84
N GLU A 111 2.67 -13.75 -25.89
CA GLU A 111 3.16 -14.81 -24.99
C GLU A 111 2.03 -15.41 -24.16
N ARG A 112 1.17 -14.57 -23.55
CA ARG A 112 -0.02 -15.03 -22.81
C ARG A 112 -0.99 -15.82 -23.69
N ARG A 113 -1.20 -15.38 -24.93
CA ARG A 113 -2.04 -16.10 -25.89
C ARG A 113 -1.46 -17.48 -26.19
N ASN A 114 -0.16 -17.57 -26.50
CA ASN A 114 0.51 -18.84 -26.77
C ASN A 114 0.45 -19.79 -25.58
N GLN A 115 0.63 -19.26 -24.36
CA GLN A 115 0.50 -20.03 -23.13
C GLN A 115 -0.93 -20.57 -22.95
N ALA A 116 -1.96 -19.75 -23.19
CA ALA A 116 -3.34 -20.17 -23.12
C ALA A 116 -3.69 -21.25 -24.16
N GLU A 117 -3.16 -21.14 -25.39
CA GLU A 117 -3.32 -22.16 -26.43
C GLU A 117 -2.65 -23.49 -26.02
N ALA A 118 -1.45 -23.44 -25.41
CA ALA A 118 -0.76 -24.61 -24.90
C ALA A 118 -1.53 -25.28 -23.74
N ASP A 119 -2.06 -24.49 -22.80
CA ASP A 119 -2.84 -25.02 -21.67
C ASP A 119 -4.17 -25.61 -22.14
N LEU A 120 -4.83 -25.01 -23.14
CA LEU A 120 -6.02 -25.60 -23.77
C LEU A 120 -5.70 -26.94 -24.44
N LYS A 121 -4.54 -27.07 -25.09
CA LYS A 121 -4.08 -28.34 -25.67
C LYS A 121 -3.88 -29.41 -24.60
N ARG A 122 -3.20 -29.07 -23.50
CA ARG A 122 -3.02 -29.97 -22.34
C ARG A 122 -4.35 -30.40 -21.74
N GLN A 123 -5.32 -29.49 -21.61
CA GLN A 123 -6.66 -29.83 -21.12
C GLN A 123 -7.38 -30.82 -22.04
N LYS A 124 -7.26 -30.65 -23.36
CA LYS A 124 -7.84 -31.59 -24.34
C LYS A 124 -7.19 -32.97 -24.27
N GLU A 125 -5.87 -33.03 -24.15
CA GLU A 125 -5.12 -34.28 -23.98
C GLU A 125 -5.50 -34.98 -22.67
N ALA A 126 -5.56 -34.25 -21.56
CA ALA A 126 -6.02 -34.79 -20.27
C ALA A 126 -7.47 -35.30 -20.35
N ALA A 127 -8.36 -34.57 -21.02
CA ALA A 127 -9.74 -35.01 -21.22
C ALA A 127 -9.84 -36.27 -22.10
N ALA A 128 -9.01 -36.39 -23.13
CA ALA A 128 -8.92 -37.58 -23.97
C ALA A 128 -8.41 -38.78 -23.17
N TRP A 129 -7.34 -38.60 -22.40
CA TRP A 129 -6.79 -39.62 -21.51
C TRP A 129 -7.80 -40.08 -20.45
N MET A 130 -8.56 -39.16 -19.85
CA MET A 130 -9.63 -39.51 -18.91
C MET A 130 -10.75 -40.33 -19.57
N LYS A 131 -11.09 -40.05 -20.84
CA LYS A 131 -12.04 -40.86 -21.61
C LYS A 131 -11.50 -42.26 -21.89
N GLU A 132 -10.21 -42.37 -22.21
CA GLU A 132 -9.53 -43.65 -22.43
C GLU A 132 -9.56 -44.49 -21.15
N ILE A 133 -9.17 -43.92 -20.00
CA ILE A 133 -9.29 -44.59 -18.69
C ILE A 133 -10.72 -45.02 -18.41
N ALA A 134 -11.71 -44.16 -18.64
CA ALA A 134 -13.11 -44.51 -18.41
C ALA A 134 -13.58 -45.66 -19.32
N SER A 135 -13.06 -45.74 -20.55
CA SER A 135 -13.35 -46.84 -21.48
C SER A 135 -12.66 -48.15 -21.07
N GLU A 136 -11.42 -48.06 -20.58
CA GLU A 136 -10.64 -49.20 -20.08
C GLU A 136 -11.21 -49.73 -18.76
N ASP A 137 -11.64 -48.85 -17.85
CA ASP A 137 -12.37 -49.22 -16.63
C ASP A 137 -13.71 -49.88 -16.98
N LYS A 138 -14.44 -49.40 -18.00
CA LYS A 138 -15.65 -50.09 -18.50
C LYS A 138 -15.34 -51.49 -19.05
N ARG A 139 -14.21 -51.68 -19.75
CA ARG A 139 -13.76 -53.00 -20.23
C ARG A 139 -13.42 -53.93 -19.06
N ARG A 140 -12.65 -53.44 -18.08
CA ARG A 140 -12.35 -54.16 -16.84
C ARG A 140 -13.61 -54.50 -16.05
N ARG A 141 -14.57 -53.58 -15.94
CA ARG A 141 -15.87 -53.83 -15.28
C ARG A 141 -16.74 -54.88 -15.98
N LYS A 142 -16.57 -55.11 -17.30
CA LYS A 142 -17.25 -56.23 -18.01
C LYS A 142 -16.64 -57.59 -17.67
N VAL A 143 -15.34 -57.64 -17.32
CA VAL A 143 -14.63 -58.86 -16.88
C VAL A 143 -14.84 -59.12 -15.37
N VAL A 144 -15.30 -58.11 -14.63
CA VAL A 144 -15.46 -58.17 -13.16
C VAL A 144 -16.92 -58.03 -12.71
N PRO A 145 -17.85 -58.93 -13.08
CA PRO A 145 -19.10 -59.08 -12.34
C PRO A 145 -18.87 -59.66 -10.93
N SER A 146 -17.90 -60.56 -10.73
CA SER A 146 -17.76 -61.28 -9.45
C SER A 146 -17.11 -60.46 -8.32
N TRP A 147 -16.11 -59.61 -8.59
CA TRP A 147 -15.45 -58.87 -7.49
C TRP A 147 -16.27 -57.69 -6.95
N LYS A 148 -17.30 -57.22 -7.66
CA LYS A 148 -18.16 -56.13 -7.17
C LYS A 148 -19.09 -56.58 -6.06
N GLU A 149 -19.54 -57.82 -6.10
CA GLU A 149 -20.26 -58.48 -5.02
C GLU A 149 -19.31 -58.71 -3.84
N GLU A 150 -18.10 -59.24 -4.07
CA GLU A 150 -17.08 -59.44 -3.03
C GLU A 150 -16.61 -58.14 -2.36
N ILE A 151 -16.38 -57.05 -3.10
CA ILE A 151 -16.00 -55.75 -2.53
C ILE A 151 -17.17 -55.10 -1.78
N LYS A 152 -18.43 -55.35 -2.17
CA LYS A 152 -19.60 -54.91 -1.40
C LYS A 152 -19.72 -55.67 -0.07
N VAL A 153 -19.42 -56.96 -0.07
CA VAL A 153 -19.34 -57.79 1.15
C VAL A 153 -18.19 -57.30 2.02
N TRP A 154 -16.99 -57.11 1.46
CA TRP A 154 -15.82 -56.59 2.18
C TRP A 154 -16.02 -55.17 2.71
N LYS A 155 -16.66 -54.26 1.97
CA LYS A 155 -16.96 -52.91 2.46
C LYS A 155 -18.03 -52.93 3.55
N LYS A 156 -19.01 -53.85 3.50
CA LYS A 156 -20.00 -54.02 4.58
C LYS A 156 -19.39 -54.63 5.83
N GLU A 157 -18.42 -55.55 5.70
CA GLU A 157 -17.67 -56.13 6.83
C GLU A 157 -16.66 -55.13 7.41
N ILE A 158 -15.86 -54.46 6.58
CA ILE A 158 -14.91 -53.42 6.99
C ILE A 158 -15.61 -52.25 7.69
N VAL A 159 -16.76 -51.77 7.21
CA VAL A 159 -17.51 -50.69 7.87
C VAL A 159 -18.17 -51.16 9.18
N LYS A 160 -18.49 -52.46 9.32
CA LYS A 160 -18.95 -53.04 10.58
C LYS A 160 -17.83 -53.23 11.60
N GLU A 161 -16.59 -53.47 11.18
CA GLU A 161 -15.45 -53.72 12.07
C GLU A 161 -14.71 -52.44 12.54
N LYS A 162 -14.77 -51.30 11.82
CA LYS A 162 -13.63 -50.34 11.82
C LYS A 162 -13.81 -48.94 12.40
N ALA A 163 -14.85 -48.69 13.18
CA ALA A 163 -14.86 -47.50 14.03
C ALA A 163 -15.55 -47.83 15.36
N ARG A 164 -14.76 -48.20 16.36
CA ARG A 164 -15.26 -48.21 17.74
C ARG A 164 -15.37 -46.76 18.20
N VAL A 165 -16.51 -46.16 17.92
CA VAL A 165 -16.91 -44.89 18.52
C VAL A 165 -17.29 -45.19 19.96
N ARG A 166 -16.50 -44.69 20.91
CA ARG A 166 -16.84 -44.74 22.33
C ARG A 166 -17.25 -43.34 22.77
N GLU A 167 -18.50 -43.22 23.16
CA GLU A 167 -19.00 -42.06 23.88
C GLU A 167 -18.69 -42.26 25.37
N GLU A 168 -17.87 -41.38 25.93
CA GLU A 168 -17.59 -41.35 27.37
C GLU A 168 -18.31 -40.13 27.95
N ARG A 169 -19.51 -40.34 28.53
CA ARG A 169 -20.21 -39.29 29.27
C ARG A 169 -19.65 -39.20 30.69
N GLY A 170 -19.26 -37.99 31.09
CA GLY A 170 -19.02 -37.70 32.49
C GLY A 170 -20.31 -37.84 33.31
N LYS A 171 -20.19 -38.20 34.59
CA LYS A 171 -21.32 -38.49 35.50
C LYS A 171 -22.16 -37.25 35.91
N LEU A 172 -21.90 -36.06 35.36
CA LEU A 172 -22.52 -34.80 35.78
C LEU A 172 -23.10 -34.05 34.57
N ASP A 173 -24.30 -33.47 34.71
CA ASP A 173 -25.06 -32.79 33.64
C ASP A 173 -24.35 -31.57 32.99
N LEU A 174 -23.25 -31.11 33.57
CA LEU A 174 -22.43 -29.99 33.08
C LEU A 174 -21.02 -30.41 32.64
N THR A 175 -20.72 -31.71 32.64
CA THR A 175 -19.40 -32.18 32.18
C THR A 175 -19.33 -32.21 30.65
N PRO A 176 -18.18 -31.82 30.08
CA PRO A 176 -17.99 -31.91 28.64
C PRO A 176 -18.18 -33.36 28.20
N ILE A 177 -18.93 -33.57 27.12
CA ILE A 177 -19.07 -34.90 26.53
C ILE A 177 -17.81 -35.15 25.70
N LEU A 178 -17.08 -36.20 26.04
CA LEU A 178 -15.89 -36.62 25.32
C LEU A 178 -16.26 -37.75 24.37
N PHE A 179 -16.00 -37.51 23.09
CA PHE A 179 -16.17 -38.50 22.04
C PHE A 179 -14.82 -38.94 21.54
N ALA A 180 -14.53 -40.23 21.69
CA ALA A 180 -13.29 -40.84 21.24
C ALA A 180 -13.56 -41.73 20.03
N ILE A 181 -12.96 -41.39 18.90
CA ILE A 181 -12.94 -42.24 17.71
C ILE A 181 -11.55 -42.85 17.62
N GLN A 182 -11.47 -44.17 17.76
CA GLN A 182 -10.22 -44.92 17.62
C GLN A 182 -10.10 -45.50 16.21
N ALA A 183 -8.90 -45.46 15.64
CA ALA A 183 -8.58 -46.16 14.41
C ALA A 183 -7.59 -47.29 14.69
N ASP A 184 -7.97 -48.51 14.31
CA ASP A 184 -7.08 -49.69 14.34
C ASP A 184 -6.32 -49.87 13.02
N ILE A 185 -6.38 -48.89 12.12
CA ILE A 185 -5.85 -48.97 10.75
C ILE A 185 -4.93 -47.79 10.46
N PRO A 186 -3.81 -47.99 9.74
CA PRO A 186 -3.01 -46.89 9.22
C PRO A 186 -3.80 -46.11 8.16
N VAL A 187 -4.46 -45.05 8.60
CA VAL A 187 -5.21 -44.13 7.75
C VAL A 187 -4.56 -42.75 7.82
N GLY A 188 -4.52 -42.05 6.69
CA GLY A 188 -4.01 -40.68 6.63
C GLY A 188 -4.84 -39.71 7.47
N VAL A 189 -4.25 -38.57 7.81
CA VAL A 189 -4.86 -37.55 8.68
C VAL A 189 -6.20 -37.08 8.11
N GLN A 190 -6.23 -36.77 6.81
CA GLN A 190 -7.41 -36.22 6.15
C GLN A 190 -8.53 -37.24 6.04
N GLU A 191 -8.20 -38.47 5.66
CA GLU A 191 -9.16 -39.57 5.58
C GLU A 191 -9.75 -39.90 6.96
N PHE A 192 -8.93 -39.86 8.02
CA PHE A 192 -9.38 -40.12 9.38
C PHE A 192 -10.35 -39.03 9.88
N LEU A 193 -10.03 -37.76 9.64
CA LEU A 193 -10.93 -36.63 9.96
C LEU A 193 -12.23 -36.67 9.15
N PHE A 194 -12.18 -37.16 7.91
CA PHE A 194 -13.36 -37.33 7.06
C PHE A 194 -14.28 -38.46 7.58
N MET A 195 -13.70 -39.58 8.00
CA MET A 195 -14.47 -40.69 8.59
C MET A 195 -15.19 -40.27 9.88
N GLY A 196 -14.52 -39.51 10.75
CA GLY A 196 -15.11 -39.00 11.98
C GLY A 196 -16.21 -37.94 11.75
N LYS A 197 -16.25 -37.29 10.58
CA LYS A 197 -17.13 -36.15 10.32
C LYS A 197 -18.61 -36.49 10.50
N ALA A 198 -19.08 -37.61 9.96
CA ALA A 198 -20.50 -37.97 10.02
C ALA A 198 -20.96 -38.23 11.46
N GLU A 199 -20.14 -38.91 12.26
CA GLU A 199 -20.39 -39.17 13.68
C GLU A 199 -20.43 -37.85 14.46
N VAL A 200 -19.43 -37.01 14.25
CA VAL A 200 -19.32 -35.71 14.93
C VAL A 200 -20.51 -34.79 14.58
N LEU A 201 -20.95 -34.76 13.32
CA LEU A 201 -22.11 -33.97 12.91
C LEU A 201 -23.42 -34.45 13.54
N LYS A 202 -23.65 -35.76 13.65
CA LYS A 202 -24.83 -36.29 14.36
C LYS A 202 -24.90 -35.81 15.80
N LEU A 203 -23.74 -35.72 16.47
CA LEU A 203 -23.66 -35.25 17.86
C LEU A 203 -24.03 -33.78 17.97
N PHE A 204 -23.58 -32.96 17.03
CA PHE A 204 -23.95 -31.55 16.99
C PHE A 204 -25.43 -31.33 16.67
N GLU A 205 -26.01 -32.10 15.74
CA GLU A 205 -27.43 -32.03 15.38
C GLU A 205 -28.35 -32.45 16.54
N SER A 206 -27.85 -33.29 17.45
CA SER A 206 -28.62 -33.74 18.61
C SER A 206 -28.83 -32.65 19.68
N SER A 207 -27.98 -31.61 19.72
CA SER A 207 -28.10 -30.54 20.71
C SER A 207 -28.90 -29.35 20.18
N LYS A 208 -29.85 -28.86 20.99
CA LYS A 208 -30.64 -27.64 20.72
C LYS A 208 -29.99 -26.37 21.28
N ARG A 209 -28.83 -26.48 21.94
CA ARG A 209 -28.18 -25.39 22.67
C ARG A 209 -26.92 -24.93 21.95
N PRO A 210 -26.43 -23.70 22.21
CA PRO A 210 -25.11 -23.27 21.78
C PRO A 210 -24.04 -24.21 22.34
N LEU A 211 -23.15 -24.66 21.45
CA LEU A 211 -22.11 -25.63 21.76
C LEU A 211 -20.74 -24.99 21.55
N LYS A 212 -19.81 -25.33 22.43
CA LYS A 212 -18.40 -25.08 22.23
C LYS A 212 -17.74 -26.44 22.01
N PHE A 213 -17.00 -26.59 20.92
CA PHE A 213 -16.28 -27.82 20.67
C PHE A 213 -14.78 -27.61 20.54
N GLN A 214 -14.06 -28.65 20.92
CA GLN A 214 -12.62 -28.80 20.75
C GLN A 214 -12.37 -30.15 20.07
N ILE A 215 -11.51 -30.12 19.05
CA ILE A 215 -11.07 -31.34 18.36
C ILE A 215 -9.60 -31.53 18.66
N ALA A 216 -9.23 -32.76 18.95
CA ALA A 216 -7.95 -33.17 19.45
C ALA A 216 -7.53 -34.45 18.74
N LEU A 217 -6.40 -34.41 18.06
CA LEU A 217 -5.90 -35.48 17.22
C LEU A 217 -4.66 -36.09 17.87
N TYR A 218 -4.70 -37.40 18.07
CA TYR A 218 -3.62 -38.17 18.66
C TYR A 218 -3.04 -39.11 17.60
N CYS A 219 -1.77 -38.89 17.28
CA CYS A 219 -1.07 -39.66 16.25
C CYS A 219 0.28 -40.17 16.76
N VAL A 220 0.69 -41.30 16.20
CA VAL A 220 2.01 -41.87 16.42
C VAL A 220 2.90 -41.48 15.25
N LEU A 221 4.07 -40.96 15.59
CA LEU A 221 5.09 -40.52 14.67
C LEU A 221 6.34 -41.37 14.85
N GLU A 222 7.10 -41.54 13.78
CA GLU A 222 8.38 -42.23 13.82
C GLU A 222 9.51 -41.32 13.32
N LYS A 223 10.63 -41.31 14.03
CA LYS A 223 11.85 -40.62 13.63
C LYS A 223 12.92 -41.65 13.33
N LEU A 224 13.44 -41.62 12.11
CA LEU A 224 14.55 -42.48 11.71
C LEU A 224 15.86 -41.75 11.97
N HIS A 225 16.73 -42.30 12.81
CA HIS A 225 18.07 -41.76 13.05
C HIS A 225 19.02 -42.24 11.95
N PRO A 226 19.52 -41.37 11.05
CA PRO A 226 20.36 -41.80 9.93
C PRO A 226 21.63 -42.58 10.32
N PRO A 227 22.36 -42.23 11.40
CA PRO A 227 23.63 -42.92 11.71
C PRO A 227 23.45 -44.30 12.36
N THR A 228 22.29 -44.61 12.95
CA THR A 228 22.07 -45.87 13.68
C THR A 228 21.01 -46.78 13.04
N GLY A 229 20.22 -46.27 12.09
CA GLY A 229 19.12 -47.02 11.47
C GLY A 229 17.97 -47.39 12.41
N LYS A 230 18.02 -46.96 13.69
CA LYS A 230 16.98 -47.24 14.69
C LYS A 230 15.84 -46.24 14.54
N SER A 231 14.60 -46.74 14.55
CA SER A 231 13.39 -45.93 14.58
C SER A 231 13.00 -45.62 16.03
N GLN A 232 12.82 -44.34 16.32
CA GLN A 232 12.21 -43.88 17.57
C GLN A 232 10.74 -43.59 17.28
N THR A 233 9.83 -44.14 18.08
CA THR A 233 8.40 -43.86 17.97
C THR A 233 7.99 -42.93 19.11
N ASP A 234 7.19 -41.91 18.81
CA ASP A 234 6.64 -40.99 19.81
C ASP A 234 5.20 -40.63 19.45
N SER A 235 4.43 -40.24 20.45
CA SER A 235 3.03 -39.88 20.31
C SER A 235 2.85 -38.37 20.47
N GLN A 236 2.28 -37.74 19.45
CA GLN A 236 2.05 -36.30 19.43
C GLN A 236 0.56 -35.99 19.42
N TYR A 237 0.23 -34.89 20.09
CA TYR A 237 -1.12 -34.36 20.22
C TYR A 237 -1.24 -33.03 19.47
N PHE A 238 -2.31 -32.88 18.69
CA PHE A 238 -2.67 -31.66 17.97
C PHE A 238 -4.10 -31.26 18.32
N ASP A 239 -4.32 -30.07 18.89
CA ASP A 239 -5.66 -29.58 19.21
C ASP A 239 -6.05 -28.30 18.48
N CYS A 240 -7.34 -28.22 18.15
CA CYS A 240 -7.98 -26.99 17.72
C CYS A 240 -9.01 -26.59 18.78
N ARG A 241 -8.70 -25.55 19.55
CA ARG A 241 -9.57 -25.07 20.64
C ARG A 241 -10.66 -24.13 20.14
N ASN A 242 -11.81 -24.21 20.82
CA ASN A 242 -12.81 -23.15 20.96
C ASN A 242 -13.54 -22.74 19.66
N ALA A 243 -14.11 -23.69 18.94
CA ALA A 243 -15.09 -23.35 17.92
C ALA A 243 -16.49 -23.28 18.55
N GLU A 244 -17.06 -22.09 18.59
CA GLU A 244 -18.45 -21.87 18.99
C GLU A 244 -19.40 -22.18 17.83
N VAL A 245 -20.44 -22.94 18.15
CA VAL A 245 -21.49 -23.37 17.24
C VAL A 245 -22.82 -22.90 17.80
N TYR A 246 -23.43 -21.96 17.10
CA TYR A 246 -24.80 -21.53 17.36
C TYR A 246 -25.76 -22.34 16.48
N PRO A 247 -27.04 -22.51 16.86
CA PRO A 247 -28.02 -23.27 16.08
C PRO A 247 -28.17 -22.85 14.61
N VAL A 248 -27.91 -21.57 14.29
CA VAL A 248 -28.00 -21.01 12.93
C VAL A 248 -26.70 -21.20 12.13
N THR A 249 -25.62 -21.64 12.78
CA THR A 249 -24.31 -21.77 12.14
C THR A 249 -24.22 -23.06 11.34
N ASN A 250 -23.62 -23.01 10.15
CA ASN A 250 -23.32 -24.22 9.40
C ASN A 250 -22.20 -25.02 10.09
N ILE A 251 -22.61 -26.05 10.84
CA ILE A 251 -21.75 -26.90 11.68
C ILE A 251 -20.68 -27.61 10.84
N SER A 252 -21.07 -28.12 9.67
CA SER A 252 -20.16 -28.77 8.71
C SER A 252 -19.00 -27.86 8.33
N LYS A 253 -19.27 -26.59 8.01
CA LYS A 253 -18.22 -25.60 7.70
C LYS A 253 -17.30 -25.32 8.89
N LYS A 254 -17.84 -25.27 10.12
CA LYS A 254 -17.04 -25.06 11.34
C LYS A 254 -16.12 -26.25 11.61
N TYR A 255 -16.63 -27.47 11.44
CA TYR A 255 -15.84 -28.70 11.54
C TYR A 255 -14.74 -28.73 10.48
N ASP A 256 -15.07 -28.45 9.21
CA ASP A 256 -14.10 -28.43 8.11
C ASP A 256 -12.99 -27.40 8.35
N SER A 257 -13.34 -26.23 8.90
CA SER A 257 -12.36 -25.21 9.28
C SER A 257 -11.43 -25.68 10.41
N ALA A 258 -11.96 -26.38 11.42
CA ALA A 258 -11.14 -26.95 12.50
C ALA A 258 -10.20 -28.05 11.98
N CYS A 259 -10.71 -28.94 11.11
CA CYS A 259 -9.92 -29.99 10.47
C CYS A 259 -8.82 -29.43 9.56
N ALA A 260 -9.11 -28.36 8.83
CA ALA A 260 -8.11 -27.67 8.01
C ALA A 260 -6.96 -27.12 8.87
N LYS A 261 -7.27 -26.49 10.02
CA LYS A 261 -6.25 -26.01 10.97
C LYS A 261 -5.40 -27.15 11.53
N LEU A 262 -6.02 -28.24 11.97
CA LEU A 262 -5.29 -29.42 12.46
C LEU A 262 -4.36 -29.99 11.39
N THR A 263 -4.83 -30.07 10.14
CA THR A 263 -4.02 -30.55 9.01
C THR A 263 -2.85 -29.62 8.71
N GLU A 264 -3.06 -28.30 8.82
CA GLU A 264 -2.02 -27.30 8.65
C GLU A 264 -0.96 -27.39 9.75
N ASP A 265 -1.37 -27.48 11.02
CA ASP A 265 -0.47 -27.61 12.17
C ASP A 265 0.33 -28.91 12.11
N PHE A 266 -0.32 -30.01 11.71
CA PHE A 266 0.35 -31.26 11.43
C PHE A 266 1.39 -31.13 10.31
N SER A 267 1.03 -30.46 9.21
CA SER A 267 1.94 -30.23 8.08
C SER A 267 3.13 -29.35 8.46
N LYS A 268 2.92 -28.32 9.28
CA LYS A 268 3.98 -27.46 9.83
C LYS A 268 4.94 -28.27 10.70
N PHE A 269 4.40 -29.15 11.54
CA PHE A 269 5.21 -30.03 12.39
C PHE A 269 6.11 -30.95 11.55
N GLN A 270 5.60 -31.50 10.45
CA GLN A 270 6.41 -32.33 9.54
C GLN A 270 7.47 -31.55 8.77
N LYS A 271 7.19 -30.30 8.38
CA LYS A 271 8.09 -29.46 7.57
C LYS A 271 9.24 -28.84 8.35
N ASN A 272 9.10 -28.60 9.66
CA ASN A 272 10.09 -27.90 10.48
C ASN A 272 11.32 -28.75 10.86
N ASP A 273 11.94 -29.46 9.90
CA ASP A 273 13.16 -30.26 10.07
C ASP A 273 13.10 -31.33 11.17
N SER A 274 11.89 -31.68 11.60
CA SER A 274 11.65 -32.52 12.76
C SER A 274 12.04 -33.99 12.52
N ARG A 275 12.20 -34.38 11.24
CA ARG A 275 12.47 -35.75 10.72
C ARG A 275 11.46 -36.79 11.21
N TRP A 276 10.33 -36.35 11.75
CA TRP A 276 9.23 -37.22 12.14
C TRP A 276 8.38 -37.53 10.91
N ARG A 277 8.25 -38.81 10.60
CA ARG A 277 7.33 -39.32 9.61
C ARG A 277 6.07 -39.81 10.29
N PHE A 278 4.94 -39.59 9.63
CA PHE A 278 3.66 -40.11 10.08
C PHE A 278 3.67 -41.64 10.03
N ARG A 279 3.23 -42.30 11.11
CA ARG A 279 3.07 -43.76 11.15
C ARG A 279 1.61 -44.15 11.09
N ASN A 280 0.83 -43.74 12.09
CA ASN A 280 -0.59 -44.07 12.17
C ASN A 280 -1.35 -43.09 13.06
N MET A 281 -2.65 -42.96 12.77
CA MET A 281 -3.61 -42.35 13.69
C MET A 281 -3.96 -43.33 14.78
N VAL A 282 -4.13 -42.80 15.99
CA VAL A 282 -4.54 -43.61 17.14
C VAL A 282 -5.94 -43.19 17.59
N ARG A 283 -6.18 -41.90 17.74
CA ARG A 283 -7.42 -41.41 18.36
C ARG A 283 -7.78 -39.99 17.90
N LEU A 284 -9.06 -39.75 17.69
CA LEU A 284 -9.66 -38.41 17.56
C LEU A 284 -10.55 -38.20 18.77
N ASP A 285 -10.23 -37.19 19.56
CA ASP A 285 -11.04 -36.73 20.68
C ASP A 285 -11.82 -35.48 20.27
N VAL A 286 -13.14 -35.53 20.46
CA VAL A 286 -14.01 -34.39 20.27
C VAL A 286 -14.68 -34.09 21.60
N THR A 287 -14.34 -32.95 22.17
CA THR A 287 -14.91 -32.46 23.41
C THR A 287 -16.01 -31.47 23.08
N ILE A 288 -17.24 -31.74 23.50
CA ILE A 288 -18.39 -30.86 23.31
C ILE A 288 -18.83 -30.35 24.68
N THR A 289 -18.90 -29.03 24.83
CA THR A 289 -19.37 -28.37 26.04
C THR A 289 -20.58 -27.52 25.69
N GLU A 290 -21.72 -27.80 26.29
CA GLU A 290 -22.86 -26.89 26.23
C GLU A 290 -22.52 -25.63 27.03
N PHE A 291 -22.78 -24.45 26.46
CA PHE A 291 -22.64 -23.22 27.22
C PHE A 291 -23.92 -22.41 27.16
N VAL A 292 -24.28 -21.85 28.31
CA VAL A 292 -25.39 -20.92 28.42
C VAL A 292 -24.88 -19.57 27.95
N VAL A 293 -25.37 -19.12 26.79
CA VAL A 293 -25.21 -17.72 26.39
C VAL A 293 -25.98 -16.90 27.43
N VAL A 294 -25.24 -16.23 28.31
CA VAL A 294 -25.83 -15.27 29.24
C VAL A 294 -26.41 -14.15 28.39
N ARG A 295 -27.74 -14.16 28.18
CA ARG A 295 -28.43 -13.07 27.50
C ARG A 295 -28.20 -11.79 28.31
N GLU A 296 -27.71 -10.74 27.64
CA GLU A 296 -27.50 -9.41 28.23
C GLU A 296 -28.76 -8.83 28.90
N SER A 297 -29.95 -9.35 28.60
CA SER A 297 -31.20 -8.97 29.28
C SER A 297 -31.29 -9.40 30.74
N LYS A 298 -30.31 -10.15 31.26
CA LYS A 298 -30.14 -10.45 32.69
C LYS A 298 -28.83 -9.89 33.24
N PHE A 299 -28.30 -8.81 32.67
CA PHE A 299 -27.56 -7.88 33.52
C PHE A 299 -28.55 -7.48 34.61
N SER A 300 -28.35 -8.02 35.80
CA SER A 300 -29.06 -7.70 37.04
C SER A 300 -29.45 -6.24 36.97
N GLU A 301 -30.76 -5.95 37.04
CA GLU A 301 -31.30 -4.60 36.95
C GLU A 301 -30.35 -3.66 37.64
N ILE A 302 -29.65 -2.83 36.85
CA ILE A 302 -28.60 -1.97 37.41
C ILE A 302 -29.29 -1.19 38.53
N PRO A 303 -28.82 -1.33 39.80
CA PRO A 303 -29.44 -0.65 40.92
C PRO A 303 -29.63 0.81 40.53
N SER A 304 -30.82 1.38 40.77
CA SER A 304 -31.23 2.67 40.22
C SER A 304 -30.18 3.78 40.41
N PHE A 305 -29.37 3.71 41.47
CA PHE A 305 -28.28 4.63 41.76
C PHE A 305 -27.12 4.61 40.73
N TRP A 306 -26.84 3.47 40.09
CA TRP A 306 -25.80 3.36 39.05
C TRP A 306 -26.32 3.75 37.66
N ARG A 307 -27.64 3.79 37.45
CA ARG A 307 -28.24 3.99 36.13
C ARG A 307 -27.85 5.33 35.48
N ARG A 308 -27.75 6.40 36.29
CA ARG A 308 -27.24 7.72 35.85
C ARG A 308 -25.75 7.71 35.51
N LYS A 309 -24.91 7.05 36.33
CA LYS A 309 -23.46 6.95 36.10
C LYS A 309 -23.14 6.09 34.87
N TRP A 310 -23.91 5.03 34.65
CA TRP A 310 -23.75 4.15 33.49
C TRP A 310 -24.14 4.85 32.19
N GLN A 311 -25.23 5.62 32.17
CA GLN A 311 -25.59 6.44 31.00
C GLN A 311 -24.53 7.50 30.69
N LEU A 312 -23.95 8.13 31.71
CA LEU A 312 -22.81 9.05 31.56
C LEU A 312 -21.57 8.34 30.99
N TRP A 313 -21.29 7.11 31.44
CA TRP A 313 -20.18 6.31 30.92
C TRP A 313 -20.41 5.87 29.48
N GLN A 314 -21.61 5.38 29.14
CA GLN A 314 -21.99 5.07 27.75
C GLN A 314 -21.92 6.31 26.86
N TRP A 315 -22.37 7.48 27.34
CA TRP A 315 -22.27 8.73 26.60
C TRP A 315 -20.81 9.15 26.38
N ALA A 316 -19.95 9.01 27.41
CA ALA A 316 -18.53 9.29 27.32
C ALA A 316 -17.79 8.35 26.35
N VAL A 317 -18.04 7.04 26.43
CA VAL A 317 -17.44 6.05 25.54
C VAL A 317 -17.90 6.25 24.10
N THR A 318 -19.20 6.51 23.88
CA THR A 318 -19.75 6.78 22.54
C THR A 318 -19.18 8.07 21.96
N ARG A 319 -18.97 9.13 22.76
CA ARG A 319 -18.32 10.39 22.31
C ARG A 319 -16.84 10.23 21.98
N VAL A 320 -16.12 9.34 22.67
CA VAL A 320 -14.71 9.04 22.37
C VAL A 320 -14.60 8.21 21.08
N LEU A 321 -15.51 7.26 20.87
CA LEU A 321 -15.50 6.38 19.69
C LEU A 321 -16.12 7.05 18.45
N HIS A 322 -17.04 8.00 18.64
CA HIS A 322 -17.73 8.74 17.56
C HIS A 322 -17.77 10.25 17.88
N PRO A 323 -16.65 10.97 17.75
CA PRO A 323 -16.63 12.40 17.98
C PRO A 323 -17.49 13.10 16.91
N VAL A 324 -18.53 13.80 17.33
CA VAL A 324 -19.36 14.63 16.45
C VAL A 324 -18.48 15.78 15.93
N GLU A 325 -18.33 15.89 14.61
CA GLU A 325 -17.37 16.78 13.91
C GLU A 325 -17.44 18.27 14.28
N LYS A 326 -18.49 18.74 14.99
CA LYS A 326 -18.66 20.15 15.35
C LYS A 326 -17.84 20.67 16.55
N ASP A 327 -17.23 19.79 17.35
CA ASP A 327 -16.51 20.19 18.58
C ASP A 327 -14.97 19.97 18.54
N GLY A 328 -14.38 19.75 17.35
CA GLY A 328 -12.94 19.49 17.21
C GLY A 328 -12.01 20.60 17.73
N ASN A 329 -12.52 21.82 17.92
CA ASN A 329 -11.74 22.99 18.35
C ASN A 329 -11.73 23.23 19.87
N ILE A 330 -12.49 22.47 20.67
CA ILE A 330 -12.48 22.63 22.14
C ILE A 330 -11.45 21.69 22.80
N ALA A 331 -11.27 20.48 22.26
CA ALA A 331 -10.35 19.49 22.83
C ALA A 331 -8.87 19.85 22.65
N THR A 332 -8.52 20.55 21.56
CA THR A 332 -7.12 20.93 21.26
C THR A 332 -6.63 22.16 22.01
N LYS A 333 -7.54 22.97 22.59
CA LYS A 333 -7.17 24.19 23.35
C LYS A 333 -6.88 23.97 24.83
N LYS A 334 -7.27 22.84 25.42
CA LYS A 334 -6.99 22.50 26.82
C LYS A 334 -5.81 21.56 27.04
N LEU A 335 -5.17 21.10 25.95
CA LEU A 335 -4.00 20.21 25.98
C LEU A 335 -2.73 20.89 25.43
N ARG A 336 -2.68 22.23 25.43
CA ARG A 336 -1.46 23.01 25.23
C ARG A 336 -1.17 23.86 26.44
#